data_AF-A0A7L0ISG1-F1
#
_entry.id   AF-A0A7L0ISG1-F1
#
_cell.length_a   1.000
_cell.length_b   1.000
_cell.length_c   1.000
_cell.angle_alpha   90.00
_cell.angle_beta   90.00
_cell.angle_gamma   90.00
#
_symmetry.space_group_name_H-M   'P 1'
#
loop_
_entity.id
_entity.type
_entity.pdbx_description
1 polymer ?
#
loop_
_entity_poly.entity_id
_entity_poly.type
_entity_poly.pdbx_seq_one_letter_code
_entity_poly.pdbx_strand_id
1 'polypeptide(L)' 'QACDRDQQCGGGMCCAVSLWIRSLRMCTPMGNLGEECHPLSHRVPFSGRRMHHTCPCLPGLTCLRTSPGKFKCVLDF' A
#
# COMPACT_ATOMS: atom_id res chain seq x y z
N GLN A 1 8.00 2.31 -11.99
CA GLN A 1 7.29 1.76 -13.16
C GLN A 1 5.82 2.19 -13.09
N ALA A 2 5.22 2.63 -14.21
CA ALA A 2 3.79 2.96 -14.26
C ALA A 2 2.93 1.70 -14.38
N CYS A 3 1.70 1.74 -13.87
CA CYS A 3 0.79 0.59 -13.83
C CYS A 3 -0.68 1.03 -13.76
N ASP A 4 -1.61 0.12 -14.04
CA ASP A 4 -3.04 0.28 -13.78
C ASP A 4 -3.57 -0.70 -12.71
N ARG A 5 -2.95 -1.88 -12.60
CA ARG A 5 -3.30 -2.95 -11.64
C ARG A 5 -2.07 -3.57 -11.01
N ASP A 6 -2.26 -4.21 -9.85
CA ASP A 6 -1.17 -4.83 -9.08
C ASP A 6 -0.42 -5.91 -9.87
N GLN A 7 -1.08 -6.62 -10.79
CA GLN A 7 -0.46 -7.69 -11.60
C GLN A 7 0.66 -7.21 -12.52
N GLN A 8 0.73 -5.91 -12.81
CA GLN A 8 1.81 -5.32 -13.62
C GLN A 8 3.07 -5.04 -12.79
N CYS A 9 2.97 -5.17 -11.47
CA CYS A 9 4.04 -4.91 -10.53
C CYS A 9 4.68 -6.21 -10.04
N GLY A 10 5.92 -6.11 -9.55
CA GLY A 10 6.64 -7.25 -8.97
C GLY A 10 6.08 -7.68 -7.61
N GLY A 11 6.55 -8.83 -7.13
CA GLY A 11 6.25 -9.29 -5.78
C GLY A 11 6.65 -8.26 -4.70
N GLY A 12 5.82 -8.09 -3.68
CA GLY A 12 6.04 -7.09 -2.64
C GLY A 12 5.71 -5.64 -3.05
N MET A 13 5.03 -5.45 -4.19
CA MET A 13 4.62 -4.13 -4.68
C MET A 13 3.12 -4.07 -4.98
N CYS A 14 2.56 -2.88 -4.95
CA CYS A 14 1.19 -2.61 -5.38
C CYS A 14 1.12 -1.45 -6.37
N CYS A 15 0.03 -1.34 -7.12
CA CYS A 15 -0.19 -0.25 -8.05
C CYS A 15 -0.95 0.91 -7.38
N ALA A 16 -0.22 1.84 -6.77
CA ALA A 16 -0.79 2.94 -5.96
C ALA A 16 -0.85 4.27 -6.74
N VAL A 17 -1.73 5.17 -6.30
CA VAL A 17 -1.83 6.53 -6.85
C VAL A 17 -0.62 7.36 -6.42
N SER A 18 -0.06 8.16 -7.34
CA SER A 18 1.04 9.08 -7.01
C SER A 18 0.58 10.18 -6.04
N LEU A 19 1.45 10.55 -5.09
CA LEU A 19 1.24 11.66 -4.16
C LEU A 19 1.06 13.00 -4.89
N TRP A 20 1.76 13.19 -6.01
CA TRP A 20 1.85 14.48 -6.70
C TRP A 20 0.89 14.60 -7.88
N ILE A 21 0.58 13.48 -8.56
CA ILE A 21 -0.19 13.46 -9.81
C ILE A 21 -1.29 12.40 -9.70
N ARG A 22 -2.51 12.82 -9.39
CA ARG A 22 -3.66 11.90 -9.14
C ARG A 22 -3.99 10.99 -10.32
N SER A 23 -3.72 11.43 -11.55
CA SER A 23 -3.93 10.63 -12.76
C SER A 23 -2.86 9.56 -12.97
N LEU A 24 -1.74 9.62 -12.26
CA LEU A 24 -0.62 8.70 -12.38
C LEU A 24 -0.67 7.63 -11.29
N ARG A 25 -0.46 6.38 -11.70
CA ARG A 25 -0.25 5.24 -10.80
C ARG A 25 1.09 4.59 -11.09
N MET A 26 1.74 4.14 -10.02
CA MET A 26 3.07 3.55 -10.09
C MET A 26 3.13 2.31 -9.21
N CYS A 27 3.99 1.38 -9.59
CA CYS A 27 4.40 0.29 -8.71
C CYS A 27 5.14 0.88 -7.52
N THR A 28 4.53 0.74 -6.35
CA THR A 28 4.99 1.25 -5.07
C THR A 28 5.25 0.05 -4.15
N PRO A 29 6.35 0.04 -3.37
CA PRO A 29 6.60 -1.03 -2.43
C PRO A 29 5.52 -1.13 -1.34
N MET A 30 5.31 -2.34 -0.84
CA MET A 30 4.52 -2.58 0.36
C MET A 30 5.19 -1.95 1.60
N GLY A 31 4.39 -1.59 2.61
CA GLY A 31 4.88 -0.89 3.79
C GLY A 31 5.72 -1.78 4.72
N ASN A 32 6.89 -1.27 5.11
CA ASN A 32 7.78 -1.85 6.12
C ASN A 32 7.38 -1.46 7.54
N LEU A 33 7.99 -2.11 8.53
CA LEU A 33 7.79 -1.83 9.96
C LEU A 33 7.96 -0.33 10.26
N GLY A 34 6.94 0.28 10.84
CA GLY A 34 6.90 1.69 11.23
C GLY A 34 6.45 2.67 10.13
N GLU A 35 6.35 2.22 8.87
CA GLU A 35 5.87 3.05 7.76
C GLU A 35 4.37 3.32 7.84
N GLU A 36 3.94 4.42 7.22
CA GLU A 36 2.53 4.78 7.15
C GLU A 36 1.75 3.78 6.27
N CYS A 37 0.58 3.39 6.75
CA CYS A 37 -0.32 2.51 6.03
C CYS A 37 -1.74 3.05 6.08
N HIS A 38 -2.64 2.44 5.31
CA HIS A 38 -4.06 2.76 5.37
C HIS A 38 -4.85 1.47 5.65
N PRO A 39 -5.84 1.47 6.57
CA PRO A 39 -6.54 0.25 6.97
C PRO A 39 -7.38 -0.36 5.83
N LEU A 40 -7.73 0.42 4.81
CA LEU A 40 -8.42 -0.06 3.60
C LEU A 40 -7.48 -0.45 2.46
N SER A 41 -6.16 -0.48 2.70
CA SER A 41 -5.21 -0.99 1.71
C SER A 41 -5.35 -2.51 1.63
N HIS A 42 -6.18 -2.98 0.70
CA HIS A 42 -6.40 -4.40 0.43
C HIS A 42 -5.08 -5.13 0.14
N ARG A 43 -5.03 -6.43 0.46
CA ARG A 43 -3.87 -7.30 0.19
C ARG A 43 -3.49 -7.30 -1.30
N VAL A 44 -2.22 -7.56 -1.58
CA VAL A 44 -1.69 -7.73 -2.94
C VAL A 44 -1.75 -9.22 -3.33
N PRO A 45 -2.14 -9.57 -4.57
CA PRO A 45 -2.63 -8.67 -5.61
C PRO A 45 -4.10 -8.29 -5.39
N PHE A 46 -4.41 -7.00 -5.51
CA PHE A 46 -5.80 -6.53 -5.58
C PHE A 46 -6.29 -6.56 -7.03
N SER A 47 -7.48 -7.12 -7.26
CA SER A 47 -8.07 -7.24 -8.60
C SER A 47 -8.64 -5.92 -9.14
N GLY A 48 -8.99 -4.99 -8.25
CA GLY A 48 -9.49 -3.67 -8.60
C GLY A 48 -8.38 -2.63 -8.83
N ARG A 49 -8.78 -1.37 -8.97
CA ARG A 49 -7.85 -0.23 -9.05
C ARG A 49 -7.73 0.41 -7.68
N ARG A 50 -6.51 0.62 -7.21
CA ARG A 50 -6.28 1.34 -5.96
C ARG A 50 -6.55 2.84 -6.17
N MET A 51 -7.17 3.44 -5.15
CA MET A 51 -7.45 4.87 -5.07
C MET A 51 -6.61 5.58 -4.02
N HIS A 52 -5.90 4.82 -3.21
CA HIS A 52 -4.98 5.34 -2.18
C HIS A 52 -3.54 5.36 -2.70
N HIS A 53 -2.74 6.24 -2.11
CA HIS A 53 -1.31 6.35 -2.37
C HIS A 53 -0.47 5.38 -1.54
N THR A 54 -1.09 4.66 -0.59
CA THR A 54 -0.43 3.66 0.26
C THR A 54 -0.67 2.24 -0.23
N CYS A 55 0.38 1.41 -0.17
CA CYS A 55 0.29 -0.04 -0.31
C CYS A 55 0.00 -0.71 1.04
N PRO A 56 -0.48 -1.96 1.07
CA PRO A 56 -0.56 -2.73 2.30
C PRO A 56 0.83 -2.98 2.90
N CYS A 57 0.87 -3.30 4.18
CA CYS A 57 2.09 -3.71 4.87
C CYS A 57 2.62 -5.04 4.31
N LEU A 58 3.94 -5.25 4.40
CA LEU A 58 4.57 -6.52 4.05
C LEU A 58 3.99 -7.70 4.84
N PRO A 59 4.09 -8.94 4.32
CA PRO A 59 3.70 -10.14 5.05
C PRO A 59 4.36 -10.20 6.44
N GLY A 60 3.59 -10.58 7.47
CA GLY A 60 4.03 -10.57 8.87
C GLY A 60 3.86 -9.24 9.59
N LEU A 61 3.33 -8.22 8.90
CA LEU A 61 2.98 -6.93 9.49
C LEU A 61 1.48 -6.65 9.35
N THR A 62 0.93 -5.93 10.33
CA THR A 62 -0.46 -5.46 10.33
C THR A 62 -0.53 -3.93 10.37
N CYS A 63 -1.58 -3.35 9.79
CA CYS A 63 -1.78 -1.91 9.76
C CYS A 63 -2.58 -1.46 10.98
N LEU A 64 -1.91 -0.90 11.99
CA LEU A 64 -2.51 -0.56 13.27
C LEU A 64 -2.58 0.96 13.47
N ARG A 65 -3.65 1.44 14.10
CA ARG A 65 -3.81 2.85 14.45
C ARG A 65 -2.85 3.21 15.58
N THR A 66 -1.89 4.09 15.33
CA THR A 66 -0.94 4.55 16.35
C THR A 66 -1.36 5.87 16.99
N SER A 67 -2.16 6.68 16.30
CA SER A 67 -2.74 7.92 16.83
C SER A 67 -4.02 8.27 16.07
N PRO A 68 -4.79 9.30 16.49
CA PRO A 68 -5.94 9.74 15.72
C PRO A 68 -5.56 10.06 14.27
N GLY A 69 -6.16 9.35 13.31
CA GLY A 69 -5.92 9.54 11.87
C GLY A 69 -4.60 8.97 11.33
N LYS A 70 -3.70 8.41 12.17
CA LYS A 70 -2.43 7.84 11.71
C LYS A 70 -2.38 6.33 11.96
N PHE A 71 -1.99 5.60 10.93
CA PHE A 71 -1.82 4.16 10.97
C PHE A 71 -0.42 3.80 10.52
N LYS A 72 0.16 2.79 11.15
CA LYS A 72 1.50 2.31 10.82
C LYS A 72 1.54 0.79 10.72
N CYS A 73 2.45 0.29 9.91
CA CYS A 73 2.77 -1.12 9.88
C CYS A 73 3.50 -1.52 11.17
N VAL A 74 2.96 -2.50 11.88
CA VAL A 74 3.51 -3.06 13.12
C VAL A 74 3.62 -4.58 12.98
N LEU A 75 4.43 -5.22 13.82
CA LEU A 75 4.51 -6.69 13.84
C LEU A 75 3.12 -7.29 14.14
N ASP A 76 2.75 -8.29 13.35
CA ASP A 76 1.59 -9.13 13.61
C ASP A 76 1.99 -10.16 14.68
N PHE A 77 1.43 -10.04 15.89
CA PHE A 77 1.72 -10.92 17.04
C PHE A 77 0.62 -11.97 17.23
#